data_AF-A0A707XPA1-F1
#
_entry.id   AF-A0A707XPA1-F1
#
_cell.length_a   1.000
_cell.length_b   1.000
_cell.length_c   1.000
_cell.angle_alpha   90.00
_cell.angle_beta   90.00
_cell.angle_gamma   90.00
#
_symmetry.space_group_name_H-M   'P 1'
#
loop_
_entity.id
_entity.type
_entity.pdbx_description
1 polymer ?
#
loop_
_entity_poly.entity_id
_entity_poly.type
_entity_poly.pdbx_seq_one_letter_code
_entity_poly.pdbx_strand_id
1 'polypeptide(L)' 'MISLEDASLTKKGIVKLSSATDSDSEALAATPKAVHAVMDEVQTKAPLDSPALTGTPTAPTPET' A
#
# COMPACT_ATOMS: atom_id res chain seq x y z
N MET A 1 -24.09 18.74 -26.98
CA MET A 1 -23.48 17.66 -26.20
C MET A 1 -22.75 18.30 -25.02
N ILE A 2 -22.91 17.78 -23.81
CA ILE A 2 -22.12 18.23 -22.66
C ILE A 2 -20.86 17.36 -22.65
N SER A 3 -19.70 17.97 -22.87
CA SER A 3 -18.42 17.28 -22.72
C SER A 3 -18.05 17.27 -21.24
N LEU A 4 -17.83 16.08 -20.68
CA LEU A 4 -17.27 15.92 -19.35
C LEU A 4 -15.75 15.84 -19.48
N GLU A 5 -15.06 16.66 -18.72
CA GLU A 5 -13.59 16.68 -18.67
C GLU A 5 -13.11 15.90 -17.45
N ASP A 6 -11.97 15.21 -17.58
CA ASP A 6 -11.35 14.50 -16.46
C ASP A 6 -10.82 15.48 -15.41
N ALA A 7 -10.83 15.05 -14.14
CA ALA A 7 -10.24 15.85 -13.07
C ALA A 7 -8.71 15.80 -13.11
N SER A 8 -8.09 16.85 -12.61
CA SER A 8 -6.66 16.91 -12.29
C SER A 8 -6.45 17.58 -10.93
N LEU A 9 -5.20 17.64 -10.47
CA LEU A 9 -4.84 18.36 -9.23
C LEU A 9 -5.10 19.87 -9.32
N THR A 10 -5.22 20.42 -10.53
CA THR A 10 -5.40 21.87 -10.78
C THR A 10 -6.72 22.22 -11.46
N LYS A 11 -7.44 21.23 -12.01
CA LYS A 11 -8.71 21.42 -12.72
C LYS A 11 -9.77 20.45 -12.18
N LYS A 12 -10.94 20.99 -11.85
CA LYS A 12 -12.12 20.19 -11.50
C LYS A 12 -12.59 19.38 -12.72
N GLY A 13 -13.04 18.16 -12.49
CA GLY A 13 -13.57 17.28 -13.53
C GLY A 13 -14.19 16.03 -12.90
N ILE A 14 -14.39 14.99 -13.72
CA ILE A 14 -14.93 13.69 -13.27
C ILE A 14 -13.81 12.66 -13.16
N VAL A 15 -13.94 11.72 -12.22
CA VAL A 15 -13.05 10.57 -12.05
C VAL A 15 -13.86 9.29 -11.93
N LYS A 16 -13.29 8.17 -12.36
CA LYS A 16 -13.82 6.83 -12.05
C LYS A 16 -13.24 6.37 -10.71
N LEU A 17 -14.02 5.58 -9.97
CA LEU A 17 -13.61 5.05 -8.67
C LEU A 17 -12.99 3.66 -8.83
N SER A 18 -11.93 3.40 -8.07
CA SER A 18 -11.31 2.08 -7.97
C SER A 18 -11.25 1.63 -6.52
N SER A 19 -11.48 0.33 -6.30
CA SER A 19 -11.30 -0.31 -4.98
C SER A 19 -10.10 -1.26 -4.94
N ALA A 20 -9.23 -1.22 -5.96
CA ALA A 20 -7.96 -1.93 -5.95
C ALA A 20 -7.02 -1.34 -4.90
N THR A 21 -6.24 -2.19 -4.22
CA THR A 21 -5.29 -1.80 -3.17
C THR A 21 -3.86 -1.66 -3.68
N ASP A 22 -3.62 -2.00 -4.94
CA ASP A 22 -2.33 -2.09 -5.64
C ASP A 22 -2.32 -1.29 -6.96
N SER A 23 -3.24 -0.34 -7.11
CA SER A 23 -3.39 0.43 -8.35
C SER A 23 -2.37 1.57 -8.47
N ASP A 24 -1.58 1.55 -9.54
CA ASP A 24 -0.66 2.64 -9.92
C ASP A 24 -1.34 3.78 -10.73
N SER A 25 -2.64 3.67 -11.00
CA SER A 25 -3.36 4.63 -11.85
C SER A 25 -3.62 5.97 -11.15
N GLU A 26 -3.05 7.05 -11.68
CA GLU A 26 -3.30 8.44 -11.24
C GLU A 26 -4.65 9.02 -11.72
N ALA A 27 -5.31 8.37 -12.68
CA ALA A 27 -6.59 8.81 -13.24
C ALA A 27 -7.83 8.33 -12.46
N LEU A 28 -7.66 7.42 -11.50
CA LEU A 28 -8.75 6.81 -10.74
C LEU A 28 -8.70 7.29 -9.29
N ALA A 29 -9.87 7.58 -8.70
CA ALA A 29 -9.95 7.90 -7.29
C ALA A 29 -10.07 6.63 -6.44
N ALA A 30 -9.27 6.54 -5.38
CA ALA A 30 -9.38 5.48 -4.38
C ALA A 30 -10.69 5.60 -3.59
N THR A 31 -11.32 4.48 -3.29
CA THR A 31 -12.48 4.42 -2.39
C THR A 31 -12.06 4.27 -0.92
N PRO A 32 -12.90 4.64 0.06
CA PRO A 32 -12.64 4.34 1.47
C PRO A 32 -12.39 2.85 1.74
N LYS A 33 -13.00 1.97 0.94
CA LYS A 33 -12.78 0.51 1.03
C LYS A 33 -11.32 0.14 0.75
N ALA A 34 -10.73 0.66 -0.32
CA ALA A 34 -9.32 0.39 -0.65
C ALA A 34 -8.37 0.93 0.43
N VAL A 35 -8.60 2.16 0.87
CA VAL A 35 -7.77 2.80 1.91
C VAL A 35 -7.85 2.03 3.23
N HIS A 36 -9.04 1.60 3.64
CA HIS A 36 -9.22 0.82 4.85
C HIS A 36 -8.53 -0.54 4.77
N ALA A 37 -8.68 -1.27 3.66
CA ALA A 37 -8.04 -2.57 3.46
C ALA A 37 -6.51 -2.48 3.54
N VAL A 38 -5.90 -1.45 2.94
CA VAL A 38 -4.46 -1.20 3.06
C VAL A 38 -4.07 -0.89 4.50
N MET A 39 -4.86 -0.06 5.21
CA MET A 39 -4.58 0.28 6.60
C MET A 39 -4.67 -0.95 7.52
N ASP A 40 -5.65 -1.82 7.31
CA ASP A 40 -5.79 -3.08 8.04
C ASP A 40 -4.59 -3.99 7.80
N GLU A 41 -4.15 -4.13 6.55
CA GLU A 41 -2.97 -4.90 6.22
C GLU A 41 -1.70 -4.33 6.88
N VAL A 42 -1.50 -3.01 6.85
CA VAL A 42 -0.35 -2.34 7.46
C VAL A 42 -0.30 -2.58 8.97
N GLN A 43 -1.44 -2.59 9.66
CA GLN A 43 -1.53 -2.89 11.09
C GLN A 43 -1.10 -4.31 11.45
N THR A 44 -1.10 -5.25 10.50
CA THR A 44 -0.62 -6.63 10.73
C THR A 44 0.89 -6.78 10.58
N LYS A 45 1.59 -5.76 10.05
CA LYS A 45 3.03 -5.83 9.82
C LYS A 45 3.79 -5.60 11.13
N ALA A 46 5.02 -6.11 11.20
CA ALA A 46 5.91 -5.86 12.33
C ALA A 46 6.21 -4.36 12.47
N PRO A 47 6.53 -3.88 13.68
CA PRO A 47 7.06 -2.52 13.87
C PRO A 47 8.24 -2.25 12.93
N LEU A 48 8.38 -1.00 12.49
CA LEU A 48 9.50 -0.57 11.65
C LEU A 48 10.85 -0.85 12.33
N ASP A 49 10.89 -0.66 13.65
CA ASP A 49 12.02 -1.04 14.47
C ASP A 49 12.04 -2.57 14.64
N SER A 50 12.85 -3.22 13.82
CA SER A 50 13.16 -4.63 14.04
C SER A 50 13.84 -4.80 15.40
N PRO A 51 13.49 -5.82 16.20
CA PRO A 51 14.22 -6.12 17.41
C PRO A 51 15.71 -6.31 17.09
N ALA A 52 16.58 -5.89 17.99
CA ALA A 52 17.98 -6.31 17.91
C ALA A 52 18.04 -7.84 17.98
N LEU A 53 18.68 -8.47 17.00
CA LEU A 53 18.94 -9.91 17.02
C LEU A 53 19.96 -10.15 18.14
N THR A 54 19.49 -10.60 19.31
CA THR A 54 20.36 -10.91 20.44
C THR A 54 20.76 -12.39 20.39
N GLY A 55 22.01 -12.69 20.71
CA GLY A 55 22.58 -14.04 20.73
C GLY A 55 23.88 -14.15 19.92
N THR A 56 24.73 -15.11 20.29
CA THR A 56 25.88 -15.49 19.47
C THR A 56 25.38 -16.41 18.35
N PRO A 57 25.53 -16.06 17.06
CA PRO A 57 25.20 -16.96 15.97
C PRO A 57 25.99 -18.26 16.15
N THR A 58 25.30 -19.39 16.25
CA THR A 58 25.96 -20.70 16.31
C THR A 58 25.67 -21.43 15.01
N ALA A 59 26.71 -21.77 14.26
CA ALA A 59 26.61 -22.69 13.13
C ALA A 59 26.84 -24.12 13.64
N PRO A 60 26.17 -25.14 13.08
CA PRO A 60 26.46 -26.53 13.43
C PRO A 60 27.90 -26.87 13.03
N THR A 61 28.70 -27.37 13.98
CA THR A 61 29.99 -27.97 13.68
C THR A 61 29.75 -29.28 12.92
N PRO A 62 30.36 -29.52 11.75
CA PRO A 62 30.23 -30.80 11.05
C PRO A 62 30.78 -31.95 11.90
N GLU A 63 30.01 -33.04 11.99
CA GLU A 63 30.47 -34.30 12.61
C GLU A 63 31.58 -34.93 11.75
N THR A 64 32.63 -35.47 12.37
CA THR A 64 33.73 -36.19 11.67
C THR A 64 33.34 -37.63 11.36
#